data_AF-A0A382BKC1-F1
#
_entry.id   AF-A0A382BKC1-F1
#
_cell.length_a   1.000
_cell.length_b   1.000
_cell.length_c   1.000
_cell.angle_alpha   90.00
_cell.angle_beta   90.00
_cell.angle_gamma   90.00
#
_symmetry.space_group_name_H-M   'P 1'
#
loop_
_entity.id
_entity.type
_entity.pdbx_description
1 polymer ?
#
loop_
_entity_poly.entity_id
_entity_poly.type
_entity_poly.pdbx_seq_one_letter_code
_entity_poly.pdbx_strand_id
1 'polypeptide(L)' 'VMGSEGKGLRKLIKTSCDELVSIPMMGNVESLNVSVATGIALFESRRQRQTN' A
#
# COMPACT_ATOMS: atom_id res chain seq x y z
N VAL A 1 6.61 -0.66 -3.03
CA VAL A 1 6.98 0.78 -3.03
C VAL A 1 5.82 1.58 -2.45
N MET A 2 6.09 2.60 -1.63
CA MET A 2 5.04 3.46 -1.07
C MET A 2 5.09 4.84 -1.73
N GLY A 3 3.92 5.44 -1.95
CA GLY A 3 3.78 6.77 -2.54
C GLY A 3 4.10 7.89 -1.55
N SER A 4 4.29 9.11 -2.07
CA SER A 4 4.34 10.30 -1.22
C SER A 4 2.95 10.64 -0.69
N GLU A 5 2.87 11.27 0.48
CA GLU A 5 1.61 11.80 1.00
C GLU A 5 0.96 12.78 0.00
N GLY A 6 -0.37 12.72 -0.10
CA GLY A 6 -1.17 13.50 -1.06
C GLY A 6 -1.08 13.01 -2.50
N LYS A 7 0.10 13.06 -3.13
CA LYS A 7 0.26 12.74 -4.57
C LYS A 7 0.33 11.25 -4.88
N GLY A 8 0.57 10.41 -3.86
CA GLY A 8 0.71 8.96 -4.02
C GLY A 8 1.92 8.57 -4.88
N LEU A 9 1.80 7.43 -5.58
CA LEU A 9 2.84 6.94 -6.48
C LEU A 9 2.84 7.71 -7.81
N ARG A 10 4.02 8.17 -8.24
CA ARG A 10 4.22 8.77 -9.56
C ARG A 10 3.96 7.73 -10.66
N LYS A 11 3.43 8.18 -11.80
CA LYS A 11 3.07 7.31 -12.94
C LYS A 11 4.21 6.38 -13.38
N LEU A 12 5.42 6.93 -13.55
CA LEU A 12 6.60 6.14 -13.95
C LEU A 12 6.93 5.03 -12.93
N ILE A 13 6.81 5.33 -11.64
CA ILE A 13 7.06 4.33 -10.58
C ILE A 13 5.97 3.24 -10.63
N LYS A 14 4.70 3.62 -10.83
CA LYS A 14 3.61 2.65 -10.97
C LYS A 14 3.84 1.69 -12.14
N THR A 15 4.33 2.18 -13.29
CA THR A 15 4.60 1.34 -14.48
C THR A 15 5.84 0.47 -14.34
N SER A 16 6.73 0.76 -13.39
CA SER A 16 7.93 -0.03 -13.12
C SER A 16 7.73 -1.08 -12.02
N CYS A 17 6.58 -1.07 -11.33
CA CYS A 17 6.25 -2.11 -10.36
C CYS A 17 5.71 -3.34 -11.08
N ASP A 18 6.13 -4.53 -10.65
CA ASP A 18 5.59 -5.80 -11.16
C ASP A 18 4.09 -5.94 -10.81
N GLU A 19 3.72 -5.51 -9.61
CA GLU A 19 2.37 -5.58 -9.10
C GLU A 19 1.95 -4.27 -8.42
N LEU A 20 0.68 -3.93 -8.56
CA LEU A 20 0.05 -2.81 -7.86
C LEU A 20 -1.02 -3.35 -6.91
N VAL A 21 -0.84 -3.10 -5.62
CA VAL A 21 -1.76 -3.54 -4.57
C VAL A 21 -2.39 -2.35 -3.86
N SER A 22 -3.62 -2.52 -3.39
CA SER A 22 -4.36 -1.53 -2.63
C SER A 22 -4.99 -2.15 -1.39
N ILE A 23 -5.04 -1.40 -0.30
CA ILE A 23 -5.84 -1.77 0.89
C ILE A 23 -7.27 -1.33 0.62
N PRO A 24 -8.26 -2.25 0.62
CA PRO A 24 -9.66 -1.87 0.50
C PRO A 24 -10.06 -0.92 1.63
N MET A 25 -10.68 0.22 1.28
CA MET A 25 -11.15 1.21 2.24
C MET A 25 -12.67 1.33 2.15
N MET A 26 -13.31 1.54 3.30
CA MET A 26 -14.74 1.80 3.39
C MET A 26 -14.98 3.27 3.74
N GLY A 27 -15.99 3.89 3.11
CA GLY A 27 -16.36 5.29 3.33
C GLY A 27 -15.69 6.27 2.35
N ASN A 28 -15.73 7.56 2.70
CA ASN A 28 -15.39 8.67 1.79
C ASN A 28 -13.95 9.18 1.93
N VAL A 29 -13.07 8.48 2.64
CA VAL A 29 -11.66 8.89 2.77
C VAL A 29 -10.87 8.47 1.53
N GLU A 30 -10.10 9.40 0.96
CA GLU A 30 -9.38 9.17 -0.29
C GLU A 30 -8.14 8.27 -0.13
N SER A 31 -7.51 8.28 1.05
CA SER A 31 -6.34 7.46 1.33
C SER A 31 -6.08 7.28 2.83
N LEU A 32 -5.32 6.24 3.18
CA LEU A 32 -4.70 6.11 4.49
C LEU A 32 -3.41 6.92 4.56
N ASN A 33 -3.01 7.29 5.78
CA ASN A 33 -1.65 7.76 6.02
C ASN A 33 -0.61 6.72 5.52
N VAL A 34 0.49 7.19 4.93
CA VAL A 34 1.50 6.31 4.32
C VAL A 34 2.13 5.34 5.33
N SER A 35 2.34 5.78 6.58
CA SER A 35 2.90 4.93 7.64
C SER A 35 1.91 3.83 8.06
N VAL A 36 0.62 4.16 8.13
CA VAL A 36 -0.46 3.21 8.45
C VAL A 36 -0.60 2.17 7.34
N ALA A 37 -0.66 2.60 6.08
CA ALA A 37 -0.72 1.69 4.93
C ALA A 37 0.52 0.75 4.89
N THR A 38 1.69 1.28 5.21
CA THR A 38 2.94 0.50 5.30
C THR A 38 2.86 -0.55 6.41
N GLY A 39 2.39 -0.16 7.60
CA GLY A 39 2.22 -1.07 8.73
C GLY A 39 1.30 -2.24 8.40
N ILE A 40 0.14 -1.97 7.77
CA ILE A 40 -0.81 -2.99 7.34
C ILE A 40 -0.17 -3.96 6.34
N ALA A 41 0.49 -3.44 5.31
CA ALA A 41 1.12 -4.27 4.27
C ALA A 41 2.22 -5.19 4.84
N LEU A 42 3.06 -4.65 5.74
CA LEU A 42 4.11 -5.43 6.38
C LEU A 42 3.54 -6.50 7.33
N PHE A 43 2.49 -6.15 8.09
CA PHE A 43 1.83 -7.09 8.98
C PHE A 43 1.20 -8.25 8.20
N GLU A 44 0.47 -7.97 7.12
CA GLU A 44 -0.12 -9.01 6.27
C GLU A 44 0.95 -9.89 5.64
N SER A 45 2.04 -9.30 5.16
CA SER A 45 3.18 -10.02 4.60
C SER A 45 3.82 -10.94 5.65
N ARG A 46 3.92 -10.52 6.92
CA ARG A 46 4.38 -11.38 8.01
C ARG A 46 3.37 -12.50 8.31
N ARG A 47 2.08 -12.20 8.38
CA ARG A 47 1.01 -13.17 8.67
C ARG A 47 1.01 -14.31 7.63
N GLN A 48 1.12 -13.98 6.36
CA GLN A 48 1.21 -14.97 5.27
C GLN A 48 2.45 -15.85 5.41
N ARG A 49 3.62 -15.28 5.75
CA ARG A 49 4.86 -16.05 5.96
C ARG A 49 4.83 -16.96 7.19
N GLN A 50 4.02 -16.64 8.20
CA GLN A 50 3.86 -17.48 9.40
C GLN A 50 2.84 -18.61 9.22
N THR A 51 2.01 -18.54 8.18
CA THR A 51 0.96 -19.53 7.90
C THR A 51 1.39 -20.52 6.79
N ASN A 52 2.59 -20.35 6.24
CA ASN A 52 3.27 -21.31 5.37
C ASN A 52 4.23 -22.18 6.19
#